data_AF-A0A7I8ECA7-F1
#
_entry.id   AF-A0A7I8ECA7-F1
#
_cell.length_a   1.000
_cell.length_b   1.000
_cell.length_c   1.000
_cell.angle_alpha   90.00
_cell.angle_beta   90.00
_cell.angle_gamma   90.00
#
_symmetry.space_group_name_H-M   'P 1'
#
loop_
_entity.id
_entity.type
_entity.pdbx_description
1 polymer ?
#
loop_
_entity_poly.entity_id
_entity_poly.type
_entity_poly.pdbx_seq_one_letter_code
_entity_poly.pdbx_strand_id
1 'polypeptide(L)'
;MKLWSESFSDGSPISSEFAFGKIDATTHVAQSANRNPQLAWRDVPSGTRSFALIVHDPDAPSRGDDVNQVGREIATDLPRVSFIHWVLIDIPATVREIEAGSHADGVAVHGKPGPAAAQGWRHGINDFTGWFGQDPAMAGQYFGYDGPCPPWNDALVHRYVFTLYALDIERLALEGTFGAAEVQKAITGHVLAEARLTGTYTLNPALRALEGRSNGEFHQVSCDALDYLEIACMGRYKLHLELLGGEAAVGLAQDIRDHGHAEYLVLGTHEGEVEVRLDHIRALTPLTPGARFGHVALR
;
A
#
# COMPACT_ATOMS: atom_id res chain seq x y z
N MET A 1 12.63 -8.05 15.76
CA MET A 1 11.26 -7.62 15.44
C MET A 1 11.09 -7.52 13.94
N LYS A 2 9.94 -7.92 13.42
CA LYS A 2 9.56 -7.81 12.00
C LYS A 2 8.17 -7.18 11.91
N LEU A 3 7.95 -6.32 10.92
CA LEU A 3 6.68 -5.66 10.61
C LEU A 3 6.30 -6.01 9.16
N TRP A 4 5.03 -6.33 8.91
CA TRP A 4 4.49 -6.56 7.57
C TRP A 4 3.03 -6.12 7.50
N SER A 5 2.47 -6.16 6.29
CA SER A 5 1.06 -5.88 6.01
C SER A 5 0.52 -6.90 5.02
N GLU A 6 -0.76 -7.26 5.15
CA GLU A 6 -1.53 -7.96 4.12
C GLU A 6 -2.18 -6.97 3.13
N SER A 7 -2.15 -5.68 3.44
CA SER A 7 -2.69 -4.61 2.59
C SER A 7 -1.72 -4.16 1.49
N PHE A 8 -0.42 -4.32 1.69
CA PHE A 8 0.63 -4.06 0.69
C PHE A 8 1.98 -4.66 1.12
N SER A 9 2.86 -4.92 0.16
CA SER A 9 4.24 -5.39 0.39
C SER A 9 5.23 -4.21 0.53
N ASP A 10 6.37 -4.44 1.17
CA ASP A 10 7.41 -3.42 1.32
C ASP A 10 7.93 -2.92 -0.04
N GLY A 11 7.95 -1.60 -0.22
CA GLY A 11 8.28 -0.92 -1.47
C GLY A 11 7.17 -0.89 -2.52
N SER A 12 6.07 -1.61 -2.31
CA SER A 12 4.97 -1.71 -3.29
C SER A 12 3.94 -0.58 -3.16
N PRO A 13 3.15 -0.31 -4.22
CA PRO A 13 2.09 0.68 -4.17
C PRO A 13 1.02 0.34 -3.13
N ILE A 14 0.58 1.36 -2.40
CA ILE A 14 -0.56 1.29 -1.50
C ILE A 14 -1.85 1.34 -2.33
N SER A 15 -2.81 0.45 -2.06
CA SER A 15 -4.14 0.51 -2.68
C SER A 15 -4.84 1.82 -2.35
N SER A 16 -5.59 2.36 -3.31
CA SER A 16 -6.33 3.62 -3.11
C SER A 16 -7.32 3.56 -1.95
N GLU A 17 -7.81 2.38 -1.53
CA GLU A 17 -8.71 2.28 -0.37
C GLU A 17 -8.05 2.75 0.93
N PHE A 18 -6.72 2.65 1.03
CA PHE A 18 -5.96 3.13 2.18
C PHE A 18 -5.49 4.58 2.00
N ALA A 19 -5.72 5.19 0.85
CA ALA A 19 -5.36 6.57 0.58
C ALA A 19 -6.46 7.55 1.02
N PHE A 20 -6.08 8.79 1.33
CA PHE A 20 -7.04 9.87 1.58
C PHE A 20 -7.65 10.35 0.25
N GLY A 21 -6.81 10.47 -0.78
CA GLY A 21 -7.22 10.83 -2.14
C GLY A 21 -6.90 9.74 -3.15
N LYS A 22 -7.68 9.69 -4.24
CA LYS A 22 -7.45 8.84 -5.41
C LYS A 22 -7.53 9.68 -6.69
N ILE A 23 -6.95 9.18 -7.77
CA ILE A 23 -6.98 9.85 -9.07
C ILE A 23 -8.44 9.98 -9.54
N ASP A 24 -8.81 11.18 -9.95
CA ASP A 24 -10.07 11.47 -10.65
C ASP A 24 -9.77 12.12 -12.01
N ALA A 25 -10.38 11.63 -13.07
CA ALA A 25 -10.10 12.13 -14.42
C ALA A 25 -10.59 13.57 -14.66
N THR A 26 -11.54 14.05 -13.86
CA THR A 26 -12.17 15.37 -14.02
C THR A 26 -11.59 16.39 -13.06
N THR A 27 -11.47 16.02 -11.77
CA THR A 27 -11.01 16.93 -10.71
C THR A 27 -9.55 16.70 -10.29
N HIS A 28 -8.83 15.82 -11.00
CA HIS A 28 -7.50 15.30 -10.66
C HIS A 28 -7.47 14.41 -9.41
N VAL A 29 -8.17 14.81 -8.35
CA VAL A 29 -8.27 14.07 -7.08
C VAL A 29 -9.72 13.97 -6.64
N ALA A 30 -10.13 12.79 -6.20
CA ALA A 30 -11.36 12.54 -5.45
C ALA A 30 -11.03 11.92 -4.09
N GLN A 31 -11.94 12.04 -3.12
CA GLN A 31 -11.81 11.34 -1.85
C GLN A 31 -11.83 9.82 -2.06
N SER A 32 -11.03 9.12 -1.26
CA SER A 32 -11.05 7.66 -1.20
C SER A 32 -11.51 7.15 0.16
N ALA A 33 -11.45 5.85 0.40
CA ALA A 33 -11.94 5.23 1.62
C ALA A 33 -11.10 5.58 2.86
N ASN A 34 -9.85 6.06 2.70
CA ASN A 34 -9.00 6.54 3.80
C ASN A 34 -8.91 5.54 4.97
N ARG A 35 -8.85 4.25 4.65
CA ARG A 35 -8.71 3.20 5.65
C ARG A 35 -7.27 3.11 6.11
N ASN A 36 -7.01 2.90 7.40
CA ASN A 36 -5.65 2.48 7.76
C ASN A 36 -5.36 1.09 7.17
N PRO A 37 -4.16 0.81 6.63
CA PRO A 37 -3.80 -0.54 6.21
C PRO A 37 -3.71 -1.47 7.42
N GLN A 38 -3.86 -2.77 7.16
CA GLN A 38 -3.53 -3.81 8.13
C GLN A 38 -2.03 -3.74 8.43
N LEU A 39 -1.64 -3.96 9.69
CA LEU A 39 -0.25 -4.05 10.09
C LEU A 39 -0.10 -5.17 11.10
N ALA A 40 0.87 -6.06 10.92
CA ALA A 40 1.17 -7.12 11.88
C ALA A 40 2.67 -7.23 12.14
N TRP A 41 3.03 -7.69 13.35
CA TRP A 41 4.42 -7.80 13.77
C TRP A 41 4.69 -9.01 14.66
N ARG A 42 5.96 -9.45 14.64
CA ARG A 42 6.45 -10.60 15.42
C ARG A 42 7.91 -10.40 15.82
N ASP A 43 8.48 -11.39 16.51
CA ASP A 43 9.85 -11.37 17.04
C ASP A 43 10.09 -10.15 17.95
N VAL A 44 9.12 -9.88 18.82
CA VAL A 44 9.11 -8.75 19.76
C VAL A 44 10.16 -8.98 20.86
N PRO A 45 11.03 -8.00 21.18
CA PRO A 45 12.04 -8.15 22.22
C PRO A 45 11.45 -8.42 23.60
N SER A 46 12.16 -9.22 24.40
CA SER A 46 11.86 -9.36 25.82
C SER A 46 11.91 -8.01 26.54
N GLY A 47 10.98 -7.75 27.44
CA GLY A 47 10.89 -6.47 28.16
C GLY A 47 10.01 -5.43 27.48
N THR A 48 9.49 -5.69 26.28
CA THR A 48 8.50 -4.82 25.63
C THR A 48 7.24 -4.71 26.48
N ARG A 49 6.83 -3.48 26.79
CA ARG A 49 5.64 -3.13 27.59
C ARG A 49 4.58 -2.36 26.80
N SER A 50 4.98 -1.67 25.74
CA SER A 50 4.05 -1.07 24.76
C SER A 50 4.69 -0.96 23.38
N PHE A 51 3.87 -0.58 22.39
CA PHE A 51 4.35 -0.12 21.10
C PHE A 51 3.89 1.31 20.79
N ALA A 52 4.65 1.98 19.93
CA ALA A 52 4.28 3.22 19.28
C ALA A 52 4.45 3.08 17.76
N LEU A 53 3.53 3.65 16.98
CA LEU A 53 3.54 3.68 15.52
C LEU A 53 3.58 5.13 15.05
N ILE A 54 4.52 5.44 14.18
CA ILE A 54 4.58 6.71 13.45
C ILE A 54 4.63 6.40 11.95
N VAL A 55 3.74 7.03 11.19
CA VAL A 55 3.73 6.99 9.72
C VAL A 55 4.03 8.36 9.19
N HIS A 56 5.04 8.46 8.32
CA HIS A 56 5.39 9.71 7.68
C HIS A 56 5.72 9.53 6.20
N ASP A 57 5.48 10.59 5.44
CA ASP A 57 5.90 10.78 4.06
C ASP A 57 7.14 11.69 4.05
N PRO A 58 8.35 11.19 3.70
CA PRO A 58 9.56 12.01 3.63
C PRO A 58 9.66 12.82 2.33
N ASP A 59 8.74 12.65 1.39
CA ASP A 59 8.79 13.16 0.02
C ASP A 59 7.84 14.35 -0.21
N ALA A 60 7.16 14.84 0.82
CA ALA A 60 6.28 16.00 0.72
C ALA A 60 7.07 17.25 0.30
N PRO A 61 6.55 18.07 -0.64
CA PRO A 61 7.26 19.26 -1.12
C PRO A 61 7.43 20.30 -0.01
N SER A 62 8.65 20.84 0.16
CA SER A 62 8.96 21.83 1.21
C SER A 62 8.25 23.18 1.04
N ARG A 63 7.68 23.46 -0.13
CA ARG A 63 6.91 24.67 -0.44
C ARG A 63 5.75 24.35 -1.38
N GLY A 64 4.66 25.08 -1.25
CA GLY A 64 3.40 24.84 -1.97
C GLY A 64 3.23 25.56 -3.31
N ASP A 65 4.24 26.32 -3.77
CA ASP A 65 4.11 27.29 -4.87
C ASP A 65 3.53 26.70 -6.18
N ASP A 66 3.81 25.44 -6.47
CA ASP A 66 3.36 24.72 -7.67
C ASP A 66 2.41 23.56 -7.35
N VAL A 67 2.06 23.34 -6.08
CA VAL A 67 1.27 22.18 -5.66
C VAL A 67 -0.14 22.23 -6.24
N ASN A 68 -0.55 21.15 -6.90
CA ASN A 68 -1.90 20.94 -7.43
C ASN A 68 -2.37 22.03 -8.41
N GLN A 69 -1.47 22.50 -9.29
CA GLN A 69 -1.77 23.55 -10.29
C GLN A 69 -1.69 23.04 -11.73
N VAL A 70 -2.70 23.37 -12.53
CA VAL A 70 -2.76 23.02 -13.96
C VAL A 70 -1.62 23.67 -14.74
N GLY A 71 -0.89 22.86 -15.50
CA GLY A 71 0.25 23.31 -16.30
C GLY A 71 1.55 23.50 -15.52
N ARG A 72 1.58 23.15 -14.23
CA ARG A 72 2.78 23.10 -13.39
C ARG A 72 3.12 21.66 -13.04
N GLU A 73 4.41 21.40 -12.83
CA GLU A 73 4.94 20.15 -12.32
C GLU A 73 5.86 20.47 -11.14
N ILE A 74 5.76 19.69 -10.07
CA ILE A 74 6.70 19.80 -8.94
C ILE A 74 7.95 19.02 -9.31
N ALA A 75 9.07 19.71 -9.43
CA ALA A 75 10.33 19.12 -9.83
C ALA A 75 10.86 18.09 -8.81
N THR A 76 11.55 17.07 -9.33
CA THR A 76 12.12 15.99 -8.51
C THR A 76 13.26 16.47 -7.59
N ASP A 77 13.88 17.60 -7.90
CA ASP A 77 14.95 18.23 -7.12
C ASP A 77 14.46 19.28 -6.11
N LEU A 78 13.14 19.54 -6.06
CA LEU A 78 12.57 20.38 -5.01
C LEU A 78 12.88 19.76 -3.64
N PRO A 79 13.39 20.54 -2.66
CA PRO A 79 13.64 20.01 -1.32
C PRO A 79 12.36 19.43 -0.71
N ARG A 80 12.48 18.28 -0.05
CA ARG A 80 11.37 17.56 0.58
C ARG A 80 11.40 17.70 2.09
N VAL A 81 10.24 17.58 2.71
CA VAL A 81 10.03 17.62 4.17
C VAL A 81 9.19 16.42 4.61
N SER A 82 9.31 16.07 5.89
CA SER A 82 8.46 15.02 6.47
C SER A 82 7.04 15.54 6.66
N PHE A 83 6.05 14.75 6.25
CA PHE A 83 4.63 14.95 6.53
C PHE A 83 4.10 13.76 7.34
N ILE A 84 3.54 14.01 8.52
CA ILE A 84 3.04 12.99 9.44
C ILE A 84 1.62 12.59 9.05
N HIS A 85 1.43 11.29 8.79
CA HIS A 85 0.15 10.69 8.40
C HIS A 85 -0.55 9.96 9.54
N TRP A 86 0.21 9.43 10.51
CA TRP A 86 -0.37 8.72 11.65
C TRP A 86 0.57 8.70 12.84
N VAL A 87 0.02 8.97 14.02
CA VAL A 87 0.69 8.76 15.32
C VAL A 87 -0.25 7.96 16.21
N LEU A 88 0.22 6.82 16.70
CA LEU A 88 -0.52 5.94 17.59
C LEU A 88 0.42 5.42 18.68
N ILE A 89 0.06 5.59 19.95
CA ILE A 89 0.91 5.25 21.10
C ILE A 89 0.16 4.41 22.14
N ASP A 90 0.94 3.83 23.05
CA ASP A 90 0.50 2.97 24.15
C ASP A 90 -0.31 1.76 23.68
N ILE A 91 0.07 1.21 22.52
CA ILE A 91 -0.44 -0.07 22.05
C ILE A 91 0.08 -1.14 23.04
N PRO A 92 -0.78 -1.93 23.71
CA PRO A 92 -0.34 -2.91 24.70
C PRO A 92 0.65 -3.94 24.13
N ALA A 93 1.62 -4.36 24.92
CA ALA A 93 2.64 -5.34 24.52
C ALA A 93 2.09 -6.71 24.06
N THR A 94 0.82 -7.02 24.33
CA THR A 94 0.14 -8.24 23.87
C THR A 94 -0.38 -8.16 22.45
N VAL A 95 -0.54 -6.96 21.89
CA VAL A 95 -1.07 -6.74 20.54
C VAL A 95 -0.03 -7.13 19.50
N ARG A 96 -0.46 -7.80 18.44
CA ARG A 96 0.40 -8.23 17.32
C ARG A 96 -0.11 -7.79 15.96
N GLU A 97 -1.25 -7.12 15.93
CA GLU A 97 -1.93 -6.73 14.72
C GLU A 97 -2.79 -5.49 14.95
N ILE A 98 -2.88 -4.66 13.91
CA ILE A 98 -3.87 -3.61 13.74
C ILE A 98 -4.64 -3.94 12.46
N GLU A 99 -5.95 -4.16 12.59
CA GLU A 99 -6.80 -4.53 11.46
C GLU A 99 -6.98 -3.35 10.49
N ALA A 100 -7.14 -3.66 9.20
CA ALA A 100 -7.46 -2.67 8.18
C ALA A 100 -8.77 -1.93 8.54
N GLY A 101 -8.73 -0.61 8.52
CA GLY A 101 -9.89 0.23 8.80
C GLY A 101 -10.26 0.40 10.30
N SER A 102 -9.54 -0.22 11.22
CA SER A 102 -9.87 -0.18 12.66
C SER A 102 -9.66 1.18 13.34
N HIS A 103 -8.84 2.06 12.75
CA HIS A 103 -8.51 3.38 13.28
C HIS A 103 -8.86 4.54 12.33
N ALA A 104 -9.23 4.25 11.09
CA ALA A 104 -9.80 5.18 10.14
C ALA A 104 -10.59 4.39 9.09
N ASP A 105 -11.80 4.82 8.77
CA ASP A 105 -12.67 4.18 7.78
C ASP A 105 -13.51 5.25 7.07
N GLY A 106 -12.80 6.20 6.45
CA GLY A 106 -13.39 7.33 5.73
C GLY A 106 -12.61 8.63 5.93
N VAL A 107 -12.89 9.60 5.06
CA VAL A 107 -12.40 10.98 5.22
C VAL A 107 -13.33 11.72 6.17
N ALA A 108 -12.77 12.28 7.25
CA ALA A 108 -13.51 13.11 8.19
C ALA A 108 -13.34 14.59 7.87
N VAL A 109 -14.44 15.25 7.52
CA VAL A 109 -14.50 16.71 7.37
C VAL A 109 -14.30 17.34 8.76
N HIS A 110 -13.46 18.37 8.86
CA HIS A 110 -13.04 18.99 10.13
C HIS A 110 -12.22 18.09 11.08
N GLY A 111 -11.65 17.02 10.54
CA GLY A 111 -10.74 16.13 11.25
C GLY A 111 -11.42 15.11 12.17
N LYS A 112 -10.62 14.48 13.02
CA LYS A 112 -11.00 13.34 13.88
C LYS A 112 -10.72 13.69 15.34
N PRO A 113 -11.58 13.30 16.29
CA PRO A 113 -11.35 13.57 17.70
C PRO A 113 -10.17 12.74 18.23
N GLY A 114 -9.57 13.21 19.33
CA GLY A 114 -8.51 12.51 20.04
C GLY A 114 -8.25 13.17 21.40
N PRO A 115 -7.23 12.72 22.16
CA PRO A 115 -6.28 11.66 21.80
C PRO A 115 -6.83 10.24 22.03
N ALA A 116 -7.99 10.06 22.67
CA ALA A 116 -8.54 8.72 22.93
C ALA A 116 -8.85 7.99 21.60
N ALA A 117 -8.30 6.79 21.45
CA ALA A 117 -8.55 5.92 20.30
C ALA A 117 -9.28 4.63 20.73
N ALA A 118 -9.64 3.80 19.74
CA ALA A 118 -10.18 2.47 19.99
C ALA A 118 -9.25 1.63 20.89
N GLN A 119 -9.83 0.64 21.57
CA GLN A 119 -9.13 -0.28 22.47
C GLN A 119 -8.31 0.38 23.61
N GLY A 120 -8.58 1.65 23.94
CA GLY A 120 -7.91 2.37 25.03
C GLY A 120 -6.52 2.90 24.67
N TRP A 121 -6.16 2.89 23.38
CA TRP A 121 -4.89 3.46 22.89
C TRP A 121 -5.02 4.97 22.71
N ARG A 122 -3.95 5.64 22.28
CA ARG A 122 -3.98 7.09 22.04
C ARG A 122 -3.45 7.49 20.67
N HIS A 123 -4.22 8.29 19.93
CA HIS A 123 -3.80 8.94 18.70
C HIS A 123 -3.13 10.28 19.01
N GLY A 124 -2.05 10.57 18.29
CA GLY A 124 -1.50 11.92 18.18
C GLY A 124 -2.12 12.68 17.01
N ILE A 125 -1.85 13.98 16.96
CA ILE A 125 -2.23 14.85 15.84
C ILE A 125 -1.29 14.63 14.66
N ASN A 126 -1.84 14.68 13.44
CA ASN A 126 -1.11 14.54 12.19
C ASN A 126 -1.08 15.88 11.42
N ASP A 127 -0.30 15.93 10.33
CA ASP A 127 0.00 17.19 9.64
C ASP A 127 -1.15 17.70 8.75
N PHE A 128 -2.22 16.90 8.54
CA PHE A 128 -3.43 17.39 7.89
C PHE A 128 -4.10 18.54 8.68
N THR A 129 -3.86 18.62 9.99
CA THR A 129 -4.26 19.76 10.84
C THR A 129 -3.65 21.07 10.35
N GLY A 130 -2.35 21.06 10.04
CA GLY A 130 -1.65 22.23 9.51
C GLY A 130 -2.05 22.50 8.06
N TRP A 131 -2.10 21.43 7.25
CA TRP A 131 -2.42 21.50 5.83
C TRP A 131 -3.79 22.14 5.55
N PHE A 132 -4.83 21.68 6.24
CA PHE A 132 -6.19 22.22 6.08
C PHE A 132 -6.48 23.44 6.96
N GLY A 133 -5.50 23.93 7.73
CA GLY A 133 -5.74 24.98 8.73
C GLY A 133 -6.28 26.29 8.17
N GLN A 134 -6.09 26.56 6.87
CA GLN A 134 -6.60 27.75 6.17
C GLN A 134 -7.78 27.46 5.24
N ASP A 135 -8.24 26.21 5.14
CA ASP A 135 -9.41 25.83 4.35
C ASP A 135 -10.64 25.73 5.26
N PRO A 136 -11.60 26.67 5.23
CA PRO A 136 -12.76 26.63 6.11
C PRO A 136 -13.62 25.37 5.95
N ALA A 137 -13.58 24.70 4.79
CA ALA A 137 -14.34 23.48 4.56
C ALA A 137 -13.72 22.26 5.25
N MET A 138 -12.42 22.31 5.57
CA MET A 138 -11.68 21.18 6.12
C MET A 138 -10.99 21.48 7.45
N ALA A 139 -10.81 22.74 7.82
CA ALA A 139 -10.09 23.15 9.02
C ALA A 139 -10.63 22.43 10.27
N GLY A 140 -9.71 21.89 11.06
CA GLY A 140 -10.01 21.07 12.23
C GLY A 140 -8.76 20.40 12.78
N GLN A 141 -8.94 19.57 13.82
CA GLN A 141 -7.85 18.77 14.40
C GLN A 141 -7.91 17.36 13.84
N TYR A 142 -6.82 16.90 13.24
CA TYR A 142 -6.73 15.60 12.61
C TYR A 142 -5.90 14.66 13.49
N PHE A 143 -6.58 13.89 14.34
CA PHE A 143 -5.97 12.80 15.10
C PHE A 143 -5.98 11.49 14.31
N GLY A 144 -4.96 10.65 14.51
CA GLY A 144 -4.93 9.29 13.95
C GLY A 144 -4.50 9.24 12.48
N TYR A 145 -4.98 8.24 11.74
CA TYR A 145 -4.53 7.96 10.38
C TYR A 145 -5.28 8.79 9.34
N ASP A 146 -4.57 9.57 8.55
CA ASP A 146 -5.06 10.06 7.26
C ASP A 146 -4.04 9.67 6.18
N GLY A 147 -4.50 8.96 5.17
CA GLY A 147 -3.65 8.24 4.23
C GLY A 147 -3.00 9.10 3.16
N PRO A 148 -2.30 8.46 2.20
CA PRO A 148 -1.70 9.12 1.05
C PRO A 148 -2.61 10.12 0.33
N CYS A 149 -2.08 11.31 0.04
CA CYS A 149 -2.69 12.30 -0.85
C CYS A 149 -1.60 13.22 -1.45
N PRO A 150 -0.59 12.65 -2.13
CA PRO A 150 0.49 13.44 -2.70
C PRO A 150 -0.05 14.37 -3.80
N PRO A 151 0.61 15.49 -4.10
CA PRO A 151 0.17 16.37 -5.17
C PRO A 151 0.01 15.61 -6.51
N TRP A 152 -1.09 15.85 -7.23
CA TRP A 152 -1.36 15.14 -8.48
C TRP A 152 -0.42 15.53 -9.62
N ASN A 153 0.34 16.61 -9.44
CA ASN A 153 1.37 17.09 -10.34
C ASN A 153 2.79 16.92 -9.81
N ASP A 154 3.00 16.08 -8.79
CA ASP A 154 4.36 15.74 -8.36
C ASP A 154 5.04 14.79 -9.35
N ALA A 155 6.28 15.10 -9.72
CA ALA A 155 7.11 14.24 -10.55
C ALA A 155 7.74 13.07 -9.78
N LEU A 156 7.51 12.99 -8.45
CA LEU A 156 7.91 11.86 -7.62
C LEU A 156 6.74 10.95 -7.24
N VAL A 157 7.05 9.67 -7.11
CA VAL A 157 6.25 8.73 -6.33
C VAL A 157 6.65 8.92 -4.86
N HIS A 158 5.68 9.20 -4.00
CA HIS A 158 5.92 9.41 -2.58
C HIS A 158 6.01 8.09 -1.84
N ARG A 159 6.84 8.06 -0.79
CA ARG A 159 6.97 6.92 0.13
C ARG A 159 6.22 7.20 1.42
N TYR A 160 5.64 6.17 2.02
CA TYR A 160 4.93 6.25 3.28
C TYR A 160 5.57 5.24 4.22
N VAL A 161 6.36 5.73 5.17
CA VAL A 161 7.20 4.91 6.05
C VAL A 161 6.49 4.69 7.37
N PHE A 162 6.00 3.47 7.57
CA PHE A 162 5.41 2.98 8.81
C PHE A 162 6.54 2.50 9.71
N THR A 163 6.77 3.18 10.84
CA THR A 163 7.77 2.78 11.83
C THR A 163 7.09 2.37 13.13
N LEU A 164 7.25 1.09 13.50
CA LEU A 164 6.79 0.54 14.77
C LEU A 164 7.97 0.45 15.76
N TYR A 165 7.78 1.01 16.95
CA TYR A 165 8.73 0.96 18.05
C TYR A 165 8.22 0.02 19.14
N ALA A 166 9.07 -0.88 19.62
CA ALA A 166 8.84 -1.66 20.83
C ALA A 166 9.50 -0.93 22.02
N LEU A 167 8.73 -0.65 23.07
CA LEU A 167 9.15 0.20 24.18
C LEU A 167 9.20 -0.55 25.51
N ASP A 168 10.16 -0.20 26.37
CA ASP A 168 10.29 -0.75 27.74
C ASP A 168 9.42 -0.02 28.79
N ILE A 169 8.56 0.89 28.34
CA ILE A 169 7.56 1.58 29.13
C ILE A 169 6.16 1.18 28.68
N GLU A 170 5.21 1.20 29.60
CA GLU A 170 3.83 0.81 29.32
C GLU A 170 2.99 1.97 28.79
N ARG A 171 3.32 3.19 29.19
CA ARG A 171 2.61 4.40 28.80
C ARG A 171 3.56 5.58 28.70
N LEU A 172 3.46 6.35 27.63
CA LEU A 172 4.21 7.58 27.46
C LEU A 172 3.64 8.70 28.35
N ALA A 173 4.53 9.48 28.95
CA ALA A 173 4.20 10.65 29.77
C ALA A 173 3.83 11.87 28.90
N LEU A 174 2.82 11.70 28.05
CA LEU A 174 2.23 12.72 27.18
C LEU A 174 0.76 12.89 27.56
N GLU A 175 0.26 14.12 27.60
CA GLU A 175 -1.13 14.45 27.89
C GLU A 175 -1.62 15.56 26.94
N GLY A 176 -2.93 15.65 26.73
CA GLY A 176 -3.51 16.62 25.78
C GLY A 176 -3.16 16.30 24.32
N THR A 177 -2.93 17.35 23.53
CA THR A 177 -2.55 17.24 22.11
C THR A 177 -1.04 17.07 21.98
N PHE A 178 -0.61 16.03 21.25
CA PHE A 178 0.79 15.72 20.96
C PHE A 178 0.93 15.22 19.52
N GLY A 179 2.08 15.46 18.89
CA GLY A 179 2.41 14.97 17.55
C GLY A 179 3.60 14.01 17.55
N ALA A 180 4.10 13.70 16.36
CA ALA A 180 5.22 12.77 16.20
C ALA A 180 6.50 13.24 16.90
N ALA A 181 6.77 14.55 16.94
CA ALA A 181 7.97 15.12 17.56
C ALA A 181 7.97 14.90 19.09
N GLU A 182 6.83 15.15 19.76
CA GLU A 182 6.68 14.89 21.19
C GLU A 182 6.81 13.39 21.50
N VAL A 183 6.25 12.52 20.66
CA VAL A 183 6.38 11.07 20.80
C VAL A 183 7.83 10.62 20.64
N GLN A 184 8.54 11.07 19.60
CA GLN A 184 9.96 10.74 19.40
C GLN A 184 10.82 11.15 20.59
N LYS A 185 10.56 12.33 21.17
CA LYS A 185 11.21 12.77 22.39
C LYS A 185 10.86 11.87 23.58
N ALA A 186 9.58 11.53 23.75
CA ALA A 186 9.10 10.73 24.87
C ALA A 186 9.58 9.26 24.84
N ILE A 187 9.87 8.70 23.67
CA ILE A 187 10.40 7.34 23.54
C ILE A 187 11.93 7.27 23.61
N THR A 188 12.62 8.42 23.64
CA THR A 188 14.09 8.45 23.69
C THR A 188 14.58 7.75 24.96
N GLY A 189 15.47 6.76 24.80
CA GLY A 189 15.96 5.92 25.90
C GLY A 189 15.07 4.73 26.27
N HIS A 190 13.89 4.60 25.65
CA HIS A 190 12.92 3.53 25.92
C HIS A 190 12.75 2.53 24.76
N VAL A 191 13.35 2.79 23.60
CA VAL A 191 13.25 1.93 22.41
C VAL A 191 14.10 0.67 22.56
N LEU A 192 13.46 -0.50 22.59
CA LEU A 192 14.11 -1.81 22.60
C LEU A 192 14.38 -2.33 21.19
N ALA A 193 13.48 -2.05 20.25
CA ALA A 193 13.65 -2.34 18.83
C ALA A 193 12.72 -1.47 17.99
N GLU A 194 13.05 -1.35 16.71
CA GLU A 194 12.21 -0.74 15.70
C GLU A 194 12.08 -1.66 14.48
N ALA A 195 10.97 -1.54 13.75
CA ALA A 195 10.75 -2.19 12.47
C ALA A 195 10.05 -1.21 11.53
N ARG A 196 10.37 -1.30 10.24
CA ARG A 196 9.83 -0.41 9.20
C ARG A 196 9.17 -1.20 8.08
N LEU A 197 8.14 -0.59 7.51
CA LEU A 197 7.47 -1.02 6.29
C LEU A 197 7.20 0.25 5.46
N THR A 198 7.53 0.24 4.18
CA THR A 198 7.35 1.40 3.31
C THR A 198 6.38 1.05 2.19
N GLY A 199 5.32 1.83 2.03
CA GLY A 199 4.47 1.75 0.84
C GLY A 199 4.71 2.95 -0.08
N THR A 200 4.32 2.85 -1.34
CA THR A 200 4.43 3.94 -2.31
C THR A 200 3.06 4.42 -2.77
N TYR A 201 2.94 5.70 -3.13
CA TYR A 201 1.70 6.23 -3.72
C TYR A 201 1.97 7.44 -4.60
N THR A 202 1.18 7.58 -5.66
CA THR A 202 1.19 8.76 -6.52
C THR A 202 -0.22 9.07 -7.01
N LEU A 203 -0.54 10.36 -7.10
CA LEU A 203 -1.74 10.86 -7.78
C LEU A 203 -1.41 11.42 -9.17
N ASN A 204 -0.15 11.31 -9.63
CA ASN A 204 0.26 11.66 -10.97
C ASN A 204 -0.10 10.52 -11.94
N PRO A 205 -1.05 10.71 -12.89
CA PRO A 205 -1.48 9.64 -13.79
C PRO A 205 -0.36 9.11 -14.69
N ALA A 206 0.64 9.94 -15.03
CA ALA A 206 1.78 9.53 -15.84
C ALA A 206 2.68 8.55 -15.07
N LEU A 207 2.96 8.85 -13.80
CA LEU A 207 3.74 7.96 -12.93
C LEU A 207 2.97 6.67 -12.61
N ARG A 208 1.66 6.78 -12.36
CA ARG A 208 0.80 5.60 -12.13
C ARG A 208 0.80 4.63 -13.32
N ALA A 209 0.78 5.17 -14.54
CA ALA A 209 0.88 4.35 -15.75
C ALA A 209 2.26 3.68 -15.92
N LEU A 210 3.33 4.25 -15.35
CA LEU A 210 4.67 3.66 -15.33
C LEU A 210 4.80 2.61 -14.21
N GLU A 211 4.20 2.82 -13.04
CA GLU A 211 4.11 1.82 -11.95
C GLU A 211 3.40 0.55 -12.44
N GLY A 212 2.26 0.69 -13.13
CA GLY A 212 1.53 -0.44 -13.70
C GLY A 212 2.33 -1.23 -14.75
N ARG A 213 3.35 -0.60 -15.36
CA ARG A 213 4.26 -1.26 -16.32
C ARG A 213 5.49 -1.89 -15.67
N SER A 214 5.90 -1.41 -14.50
CA SER A 214 7.17 -1.80 -13.84
C SER A 214 6.97 -2.71 -12.63
N ASN A 215 5.81 -2.65 -11.96
CA ASN A 215 5.59 -3.29 -10.66
C ASN A 215 4.45 -4.32 -10.63
N GLY A 216 3.93 -4.71 -11.80
CA GLY A 216 3.00 -5.84 -11.99
C GLY A 216 2.12 -6.12 -10.79
N GLU A 217 1.09 -5.28 -10.56
CA GLU A 217 0.04 -5.54 -9.58
C GLU A 217 -0.46 -6.97 -9.77
N PHE A 218 -0.18 -7.85 -8.80
CA PHE A 218 -0.75 -9.18 -8.78
C PHE A 218 -2.25 -9.04 -8.63
N HIS A 219 -3.00 -9.29 -9.71
CA HIS A 219 -4.42 -9.57 -9.56
C HIS A 219 -4.60 -11.07 -9.66
N GLN A 220 -5.07 -11.66 -8.58
CA GLN A 220 -5.43 -13.07 -8.53
C GLN A 220 -6.40 -13.38 -9.67
N VAL A 221 -6.06 -14.39 -10.47
CA VAL A 221 -6.94 -14.90 -11.53
C VAL A 221 -8.18 -15.50 -10.86
N SER A 222 -9.38 -15.26 -11.41
CA SER A 222 -10.61 -15.79 -10.81
C SER A 222 -10.56 -17.32 -10.72
N CYS A 223 -11.19 -17.91 -9.70
CA CYS A 223 -11.21 -19.37 -9.53
C CYS A 223 -11.72 -20.11 -10.79
N ASP A 224 -12.71 -19.55 -11.48
CA ASP A 224 -13.24 -20.10 -12.73
C ASP A 224 -12.22 -20.12 -13.87
N ALA A 225 -11.27 -19.17 -13.87
CA ALA A 225 -10.20 -19.08 -14.87
C ALA A 225 -9.03 -20.03 -14.56
N LEU A 226 -8.79 -20.32 -13.28
CA LEU A 226 -7.81 -21.32 -12.84
C LEU A 226 -8.21 -22.74 -13.31
N ASP A 227 -9.49 -23.08 -13.31
CA ASP A 227 -9.98 -24.38 -13.79
C ASP A 227 -9.53 -24.70 -15.24
N TYR A 228 -9.55 -23.72 -16.13
CA TYR A 228 -9.12 -23.91 -17.53
C TYR A 228 -7.62 -24.15 -17.65
N LEU A 229 -6.81 -23.49 -16.81
CA LEU A 229 -5.37 -23.66 -16.76
C LEU A 229 -5.01 -25.04 -16.17
N GLU A 230 -5.71 -25.47 -15.12
CA GLU A 230 -5.56 -26.82 -14.55
C GLU A 230 -5.94 -27.90 -15.57
N ILE A 231 -7.07 -27.74 -16.27
CA ILE A 231 -7.48 -28.65 -17.35
C ILE A 231 -6.41 -28.73 -18.44
N ALA A 232 -5.81 -27.59 -18.80
CA ALA A 232 -4.74 -27.54 -19.80
C ALA A 232 -3.46 -28.26 -19.31
N CYS A 233 -3.05 -28.08 -18.06
CA CYS A 233 -1.89 -28.77 -17.47
C CYS A 233 -2.12 -30.28 -17.36
N MET A 234 -3.28 -30.70 -16.85
CA MET A 234 -3.68 -32.11 -16.77
C MET A 234 -3.73 -32.78 -18.15
N GLY A 235 -4.24 -32.06 -19.15
CA GLY A 235 -4.34 -32.51 -20.53
C GLY A 235 -3.08 -32.33 -21.36
N ARG A 236 -2.03 -31.69 -20.82
CA ARG A 236 -0.81 -31.26 -21.53
C ARG A 236 -1.13 -30.54 -22.85
N TYR A 237 -2.07 -29.61 -22.80
CA TYR A 237 -2.50 -28.88 -23.99
C TYR A 237 -1.41 -27.95 -24.49
N LYS A 238 -1.20 -27.93 -25.81
CA LYS A 238 -0.45 -26.86 -26.45
C LYS A 238 -1.33 -25.62 -26.43
N LEU A 239 -0.88 -24.56 -25.80
CA LEU A 239 -1.61 -23.31 -25.67
C LEU A 239 -0.97 -22.22 -26.53
N HIS A 240 -1.81 -21.35 -27.07
CA HIS A 240 -1.46 -19.99 -27.47
C HIS A 240 -1.98 -19.04 -26.40
N LEU A 241 -1.07 -18.31 -25.76
CA LEU A 241 -1.37 -17.31 -24.74
C LEU A 241 -1.24 -15.92 -25.34
N GLU A 242 -2.23 -15.08 -25.07
CA GLU A 242 -2.17 -13.65 -25.31
C GLU A 242 -1.83 -12.95 -24.00
N LEU A 243 -0.74 -12.19 -23.98
CA LEU A 243 -0.27 -11.52 -22.77
C LEU A 243 -0.73 -10.06 -22.75
N LEU A 244 -0.89 -9.49 -21.55
CA LEU A 244 -1.31 -8.09 -21.37
C LEU A 244 -0.37 -7.08 -22.05
N GLY A 245 0.91 -7.42 -22.25
CA GLY A 245 1.89 -6.60 -22.97
C GLY A 245 1.75 -6.60 -24.50
N GLY A 246 0.79 -7.36 -25.06
CA GLY A 246 0.62 -7.53 -26.51
C GLY A 246 1.49 -8.63 -27.13
N GLU A 247 2.44 -9.16 -26.34
CA GLU A 247 3.24 -10.34 -26.65
C GLU A 247 2.37 -11.62 -26.67
N ALA A 248 2.85 -12.68 -27.33
CA ALA A 248 2.23 -14.00 -27.29
C ALA A 248 3.24 -15.08 -26.89
N ALA A 249 2.76 -16.09 -26.17
CA ALA A 249 3.56 -17.26 -25.80
C ALA A 249 2.88 -18.54 -26.30
N VAL A 250 3.66 -19.50 -26.82
CA VAL A 250 3.14 -20.78 -27.30
C VAL A 250 3.96 -21.91 -26.72
N GLY A 251 3.30 -22.86 -26.06
CA GLY A 251 3.97 -24.00 -25.45
C GLY A 251 2.98 -25.04 -24.92
N LEU A 252 3.51 -26.18 -24.48
CA LEU A 252 2.73 -27.20 -23.77
C LEU A 252 2.52 -26.76 -22.32
N ALA A 253 1.28 -26.66 -21.86
CA ALA A 253 0.98 -26.45 -20.45
C ALA A 253 1.47 -27.64 -19.63
N GLN A 254 2.35 -27.40 -18.66
CA GLN A 254 3.00 -28.45 -17.90
C GLN A 254 2.59 -28.50 -16.44
N ASP A 255 2.58 -27.35 -15.78
CA ASP A 255 2.30 -27.22 -14.35
C ASP A 255 1.93 -25.77 -13.99
N ILE A 256 1.42 -25.56 -12.79
CA ILE A 256 1.27 -24.23 -12.19
C ILE A 256 2.15 -24.19 -10.93
N ARG A 257 3.07 -23.23 -10.86
CA ARG A 257 3.99 -23.05 -9.73
C ARG A 257 3.63 -21.80 -8.94
N ASP A 258 3.53 -21.96 -7.64
CA ASP A 258 3.40 -20.86 -6.69
C ASP A 258 4.79 -20.47 -6.14
N HIS A 259 5.16 -19.21 -6.32
CA HIS A 259 6.40 -18.64 -5.82
C HIS A 259 6.19 -17.71 -4.61
N GLY A 260 5.06 -17.82 -3.93
CA GLY A 260 4.69 -17.09 -2.70
C GLY A 260 4.21 -15.65 -2.93
N HIS A 261 4.56 -15.04 -4.07
CA HIS A 261 4.16 -13.68 -4.44
C HIS A 261 3.40 -13.60 -5.78
N ALA A 262 3.36 -14.71 -6.54
CA ALA A 262 2.59 -14.87 -7.76
C ALA A 262 2.59 -16.34 -8.18
N GLU A 263 1.57 -16.71 -8.95
CA GLU A 263 1.46 -18.02 -9.60
C GLU A 263 1.91 -17.92 -11.07
N TYR A 264 2.52 -18.99 -11.56
CA TYR A 264 3.10 -19.08 -12.90
C TYR A 264 2.65 -20.35 -13.61
N LEU A 265 2.19 -20.21 -14.85
CA LEU A 265 2.01 -21.34 -15.75
C LEU A 265 3.36 -21.73 -16.35
N VAL A 266 3.75 -22.98 -16.19
CA VAL A 266 4.94 -23.56 -16.80
C VAL A 266 4.60 -24.05 -18.20
N LEU A 267 5.24 -23.49 -19.22
CA LEU A 267 5.13 -23.88 -20.61
C LEU A 267 6.38 -24.64 -21.07
N GLY A 268 6.20 -25.85 -21.59
CA GLY A 268 7.23 -26.55 -22.34
C GLY A 268 7.32 -26.02 -23.78
N THR A 269 8.44 -25.38 -24.11
CA THR A 269 8.74 -24.89 -25.47
C THR A 269 9.86 -25.71 -26.11
N HIS A 270 10.19 -25.45 -27.38
CA HIS A 270 11.33 -26.09 -28.04
C HIS A 270 12.68 -25.65 -27.45
N GLU A 271 12.72 -24.52 -26.77
CA GLU A 271 13.93 -23.95 -26.15
C GLU A 271 14.07 -24.30 -24.66
N GLY A 272 13.07 -24.99 -24.08
CA GLY A 272 13.03 -25.36 -22.68
C GLY A 272 11.73 -24.94 -21.99
N GLU A 273 11.73 -25.01 -20.65
CA GLU A 273 10.61 -24.52 -19.85
C GLU A 273 10.62 -22.98 -19.78
N VAL A 274 9.46 -22.37 -19.96
CA VAL A 274 9.22 -20.94 -19.79
C VAL A 274 8.09 -20.77 -18.79
N GLU A 275 8.28 -19.90 -17.80
CA GLU A 275 7.26 -19.56 -16.81
C GLU A 275 6.55 -18.27 -17.20
N VAL A 276 5.22 -18.33 -17.29
CA VAL A 276 4.36 -17.18 -17.59
C VAL A 276 3.50 -16.87 -16.38
N ARG A 277 3.63 -15.66 -15.83
CA ARG A 277 2.85 -15.24 -14.65
C ARG A 277 1.35 -15.23 -14.98
N LEU A 278 0.53 -15.84 -14.13
CA LEU A 278 -0.89 -16.09 -14.45
C LEU A 278 -1.68 -14.80 -14.65
N ASP A 279 -1.42 -13.80 -13.81
CA ASP A 279 -2.05 -12.49 -13.85
C ASP A 279 -1.68 -11.65 -15.09
N HIS A 280 -0.68 -12.08 -15.87
CA HIS A 280 -0.28 -11.46 -17.14
C HIS A 280 -0.94 -12.11 -18.37
N ILE A 281 -1.69 -13.20 -18.19
CA ILE A 281 -2.41 -13.87 -19.28
C ILE A 281 -3.76 -13.15 -19.48
N ARG A 282 -3.93 -12.54 -20.66
CA ARG A 282 -5.21 -11.95 -21.08
C ARG A 282 -6.19 -13.03 -21.52
N ALA A 283 -5.70 -13.95 -22.36
CA ALA A 283 -6.51 -15.04 -22.89
C ALA A 283 -5.63 -16.24 -23.19
N LEU A 284 -6.24 -17.43 -23.20
CA LEU A 284 -5.61 -18.64 -23.71
C LEU A 284 -6.48 -19.32 -24.76
N THR A 285 -5.82 -19.94 -25.74
CA THR A 285 -6.47 -20.76 -26.76
C THR A 285 -5.73 -22.09 -26.86
N PRO A 286 -6.38 -23.23 -26.62
CA PRO A 286 -5.75 -24.52 -26.84
C PRO A 286 -5.64 -24.80 -28.34
N LEU A 287 -4.45 -25.17 -28.77
CA LEU A 287 -4.12 -25.61 -30.12
C LEU A 287 -4.15 -27.14 -30.26
N THR A 288 -4.28 -27.86 -29.14
CA THR A 288 -4.40 -29.32 -29.13
C THR A 288 -5.77 -29.74 -29.72
N PRO A 289 -5.80 -30.63 -30.74
CA PRO A 289 -7.05 -31.14 -31.28
C PRO A 289 -7.91 -31.84 -30.21
N GLY A 290 -9.20 -31.52 -30.16
CA GLY A 290 -10.14 -32.12 -29.20
C GLY A 290 -10.01 -31.58 -27.76
N ALA A 291 -9.38 -30.41 -27.58
CA ALA A 291 -9.34 -29.75 -26.28
C ALA A 291 -10.76 -29.51 -25.72
N ARG A 292 -10.88 -29.59 -24.38
CA ARG A 292 -12.16 -29.47 -23.66
C ARG A 292 -12.75 -28.05 -23.65
N PHE A 293 -12.01 -27.06 -24.13
CA PHE A 293 -12.43 -25.67 -24.18
C PHE A 293 -11.84 -24.98 -25.42
N GLY A 294 -12.39 -23.82 -25.78
CA GLY A 294 -11.96 -23.00 -26.92
C GLY A 294 -11.11 -21.80 -26.49
N HIS A 295 -11.25 -20.67 -27.16
CA HIS A 295 -10.66 -19.42 -26.68
C HIS A 295 -11.33 -19.00 -25.36
N VAL A 296 -10.53 -18.70 -24.34
CA VAL A 296 -11.00 -18.24 -23.03
C VAL A 296 -10.28 -16.95 -22.69
N ALA A 297 -11.06 -15.87 -22.50
CA ALA A 297 -10.57 -14.63 -21.93
C ALA A 297 -10.51 -14.78 -20.40
N LEU A 298 -9.34 -14.50 -19.82
CA LEU A 298 -9.14 -14.48 -18.37
C LEU A 298 -9.27 -13.05 -17.82
N ARG A 299 -9.23 -12.05 -18.70
CA ARG A 299 -9.47 -10.62 -18.43
C ARG A 299 -10.11 -9.92 -19.62
#